data_AF-A0A930QH39-F1
#
_entry.id   AF-A0A930QH39-F1
#
_cell.length_a   1.000
_cell.length_b   1.000
_cell.length_c   1.000
_cell.angle_alpha   90.00
_cell.angle_beta   90.00
_cell.angle_gamma   90.00
#
_symmetry.space_group_name_H-M   'P 1'
#
loop_
_entity.id
_entity.type
_entity.pdbx_description
1 polymer ?
#
loop_
_entity_poly.entity_id
_entity_poly.type
_entity_poly.pdbx_seq_one_letter_code
_entity_poly.pdbx_strand_id
1 'polypeptide(L)' 'MSEIVIDERVIQRLKNKIVLAENQNLRTKNKSDAEMVKMIKKWIEEEVRCCSNQ' A
#
# COMPACT_ATOMS: atom_id res chain seq x y z
N MET A 1 -0.86 5.91 26.36
CA MET A 1 -0.86 5.25 25.04
C MET A 1 -0.38 6.28 24.05
N SER A 2 0.63 5.97 23.25
CA SER A 2 1.01 6.76 22.09
C SER A 2 -0.19 6.78 21.14
N GLU A 3 -0.72 7.95 20.83
CA GLU A 3 -1.78 8.10 19.84
C GLU A 3 -1.19 7.73 18.47
N ILE A 4 -1.71 6.68 17.84
CA ILE A 4 -1.34 6.32 16.47
C ILE A 4 -2.06 7.33 15.57
N VAL A 5 -1.34 8.37 15.16
CA VAL A 5 -1.85 9.35 14.21
C VAL A 5 -1.88 8.71 12.82
N ILE A 6 -3.08 8.42 12.33
CA ILE A 6 -3.29 7.87 10.98
C ILE A 6 -3.58 9.02 10.03
N ASP A 7 -2.75 9.19 9.00
CA ASP A 7 -3.06 10.11 7.89
C ASP A 7 -4.05 9.43 6.94
N GLU A 8 -5.32 9.83 7.04
CA GLU A 8 -6.38 9.32 6.16
C GLU A 8 -6.09 9.55 4.67
N ARG A 9 -5.36 10.60 4.29
CA ARG A 9 -5.00 10.87 2.89
C ARG A 9 -4.02 9.84 2.36
N VAL A 10 -3.09 9.38 3.20
CA VAL A 10 -2.16 8.28 2.86
C VAL A 10 -2.93 6.98 2.70
N ILE A 11 -3.86 6.70 3.62
CA ILE A 11 -4.72 5.51 3.53
C ILE A 11 -5.56 5.50 2.25
N GLN A 12 -6.17 6.61 1.87
CA GLN A 12 -6.97 6.70 0.64
C GLN A 12 -6.09 6.52 -0.61
N ARG A 13 -4.92 7.14 -0.66
CA ARG A 13 -3.96 6.96 -1.76
C ARG A 13 -3.52 5.50 -1.89
N LEU A 14 -3.20 4.87 -0.76
CA LEU A 14 -2.78 3.47 -0.72
C LEU A 14 -3.91 2.54 -1.18
N LYS A 15 -5.15 2.74 -0.70
CA LYS A 15 -6.33 1.96 -1.15
C LYS A 15 -6.50 2.03 -2.67
N ASN A 16 -6.44 3.23 -3.25
CA ASN A 16 -6.58 3.42 -4.69
C ASN A 16 -5.46 2.69 -5.46
N LYS A 17 -4.21 2.77 -4.97
CA LYS A 17 -3.06 2.08 -5.57
C LYS A 17 -3.24 0.55 -5.57
N ILE A 18 -3.74 -0.01 -4.46
CA ILE A 18 -4.02 -1.45 -4.32
C ILE A 18 -5.08 -1.90 -5.32
N VAL A 19 -6.21 -1.19 -5.40
CA VAL A 19 -7.30 -1.54 -6.33
C VAL A 19 -6.83 -1.51 -7.78
N LEU A 20 -6.05 -0.50 -8.17
CA LEU A 20 -5.50 -0.41 -9.53
C LEU A 20 -4.53 -1.55 -9.83
N ALA A 21 -3.64 -1.87 -8.90
CA ALA A 21 -2.67 -2.94 -9.07
C ALA A 21 -3.35 -4.32 -9.15
N GLU A 22 -4.38 -4.56 -8.34
CA GLU A 22 -5.17 -5.80 -8.38
C GLU A 22 -5.94 -5.91 -9.70
N ASN A 23 -6.55 -4.83 -10.20
CA ASN A 23 -7.22 -4.83 -11.50
C ASN A 23 -6.25 -5.17 -12.64
N GLN A 24 -5.04 -4.59 -12.61
CA GLN A 24 -3.99 -4.92 -13.57
C GLN A 24 -3.55 -6.38 -13.43
N ASN A 25 -3.44 -6.89 -12.21
CA ASN A 25 -3.07 -8.27 -11.96
C ASN A 25 -4.14 -9.25 -12.46
N LEU A 26 -5.43 -8.95 -12.29
CA LEU A 26 -6.52 -9.77 -12.83
C LEU A 26 -6.45 -9.89 -14.36
N ARG A 27 -6.05 -8.81 -15.05
CA ARG A 27 -5.91 -8.79 -16.52
C ARG A 27 -4.67 -9.52 -17.02
N THR A 28 -3.55 -9.38 -16.31
CA THR A 28 -2.24 -9.86 -16.77
C THR A 28 -1.81 -11.19 -16.16
N LYS A 29 -2.39 -11.55 -15.00
CA LYS A 29 -2.01 -12.68 -14.15
C LYS A 29 -0.50 -12.73 -13.83
N ASN A 30 0.12 -11.55 -13.74
CA ASN A 30 1.56 -11.43 -13.60
C ASN A 30 2.08 -11.66 -12.18
N LYS A 31 1.21 -11.59 -11.16
CA LYS A 31 1.59 -11.74 -9.75
C LYS A 31 0.64 -12.71 -9.06
N SER A 32 1.22 -13.57 -8.24
CA SER A 32 0.47 -14.37 -7.29
C SER A 32 -0.05 -13.53 -6.13
N ASP A 33 -1.04 -14.05 -5.40
CA ASP A 33 -1.59 -13.41 -4.19
C ASP A 33 -0.49 -13.10 -3.16
N ALA A 34 0.47 -14.03 -3.01
CA ALA A 34 1.60 -13.84 -2.10
C ALA A 34 2.50 -12.66 -2.51
N GLU A 35 2.73 -12.46 -3.81
CA GLU A 35 3.49 -11.33 -4.34
C GLU A 35 2.74 -10.02 -4.19
N MET A 36 1.42 -10.02 -4.43
CA MET A 36 0.56 -8.85 -4.18
C MET A 36 0.60 -8.43 -2.72
N VAL A 37 0.46 -9.37 -1.77
CA VAL A 37 0.58 -9.09 -0.32
C VAL A 37 1.96 -8.51 0.02
N LYS A 38 3.04 -9.07 -0.54
CA LYS A 38 4.41 -8.57 -0.31
C LYS A 38 4.57 -7.14 -0.81
N MET A 39 3.99 -6.80 -1.96
CA MET A 39 4.03 -5.45 -2.51
C MET A 39 3.23 -4.44 -1.68
N ILE A 40 2.04 -4.83 -1.20
CA ILE A 40 1.21 -3.97 -0.35
C ILE A 40 1.95 -3.62 0.94
N LYS A 41 2.58 -4.60 1.59
CA LYS A 41 3.42 -4.37 2.78
C LYS A 41 4.55 -3.38 2.50
N LYS A 42 5.23 -3.54 1.37
CA LYS A 42 6.30 -2.63 0.96
C LYS A 42 5.80 -1.20 0.76
N TRP A 43 4.64 -1.01 0.13
CA TRP A 43 4.06 0.33 -0.03
C TRP A 43 3.71 0.97 1.31
N ILE A 44 3.19 0.21 2.28
CA ILE A 44 2.94 0.70 3.63
C ILE A 44 4.25 1.16 4.29
N GLU A 45 5.30 0.34 4.23
CA GLU A 45 6.60 0.68 4.79
C GLU A 45 7.22 1.93 4.15
N GLU A 46 7.07 2.09 2.83
CA GLU A 46 7.55 3.25 2.08
C GLU A 46 6.82 4.54 2.52
N GLU A 47 5.48 4.50 2.64
CA GLU A 47 4.71 5.65 3.11
C GLU A 47 5.05 6.03 4.56
N VAL A 48 5.23 5.04 5.45
CA VAL A 48 5.64 5.28 6.84
C VAL A 48 7.06 5.89 6.93
N ARG A 49 8.01 5.40 6.13
CA ARG A 49 9.36 5.97 6.07
C ARG A 49 9.38 7.39 5.51
N CYS A 50 8.54 7.68 4.51
CA CYS A 50 8.40 9.02 3.96
C CYS A 50 7.95 10.02 5.05
N CYS A 51 6.96 9.64 5.87
CA CYS A 51 6.48 10.47 6.98
C CYS A 51 7.50 10.63 8.12
N SER A 52 8.42 9.68 8.31
CA SER A 52 9.45 9.75 9.37
C SER A 52 10.68 10.59 8.99
N ASN A 53 10.82 10.98 7.72
CA ASN A 53 11.94 11.78 7.20
C ASN A 53 11.56 13.26 6.94
N GLN A 54 10.38 13.68 7.37
CA GLN A 54 9.93 15.09 7.41
C GLN A 54 10.08 15.67 8.81
#